data_AF-A0A401PP04-F1
#
_entry.id   AF-A0A401PP04-F1
#
_cell.length_a   1.000
_cell.length_b   1.000
_cell.length_c   1.000
_cell.angle_alpha   90.00
_cell.angle_beta   90.00
_cell.angle_gamma   90.00
#
_symmetry.space_group_name_H-M   'P 1'
#
loop_
_entity.id
_entity.type
_entity.pdbx_description
1 polymer ?
#
loop_
_entity_poly.entity_id
_entity_poly.type
_entity_poly.pdbx_seq_one_letter_code
_entity_poly.pdbx_strand_id
1 'polypeptide(L)'
;MEVLPCSRVAHIERTKKPYNNDIDYYAKRNALRAAEVWMDDFKSHVYMAWNIPINNPGVDFGDVSERVALRKRLNCRSFRWYRDNVYPEMRTYNNTITYGEVRNSKASGYCLDQGSEEDDRAILYPCHGMTSQ
;
A
#
# COMPACT_ATOMS: atom_id res chain seq x y z
N MET A 1 -21.84 0.25 3.08
CA MET A 1 -21.25 1.50 2.54
C MET A 1 -21.98 1.78 1.26
N GLU A 2 -22.51 2.98 1.09
CA GLU A 2 -23.39 3.32 -0.02
C GLU A 2 -22.99 4.68 -0.58
N VAL A 3 -23.10 4.84 -1.88
CA VAL A 3 -23.00 6.13 -2.56
C VAL A 3 -24.41 6.50 -3.01
N LEU A 4 -24.90 7.67 -2.60
CA LEU A 4 -26.25 8.14 -2.91
C LEU A 4 -26.21 9.14 -4.08
N PRO A 5 -26.60 8.75 -5.32
CA PRO A 5 -26.45 9.62 -6.50
C PRO A 5 -27.28 10.92 -6.43
N CYS A 6 -28.31 10.93 -5.58
CA CYS A 6 -29.19 12.09 -5.36
C CYS A 6 -28.58 13.14 -4.42
N SER A 7 -27.59 12.78 -3.59
CA SER A 7 -26.88 13.72 -2.73
C SER A 7 -25.58 14.15 -3.39
N ARG A 8 -25.42 15.44 -3.66
CA ARG A 8 -24.29 15.97 -4.44
C ARG A 8 -23.52 16.99 -3.65
N VAL A 9 -22.23 16.73 -3.48
CA VAL A 9 -21.25 17.65 -2.89
C VAL A 9 -20.07 17.74 -3.83
N ALA A 10 -19.69 18.95 -4.24
CA ALA A 10 -18.51 19.17 -5.05
C ALA A 10 -17.25 19.19 -4.18
N HIS A 11 -16.20 18.50 -4.62
CA HIS A 11 -14.88 18.51 -3.98
C HIS A 11 -13.85 19.05 -4.98
N ILE A 12 -13.04 20.01 -4.55
CA ILE A 12 -11.90 20.49 -5.33
C ILE A 12 -10.69 19.67 -4.92
N GLU A 13 -10.32 18.72 -5.76
CA GLU A 13 -9.11 17.91 -5.56
C GLU A 13 -7.85 18.77 -5.73
N ARG A 14 -6.86 18.52 -4.87
CA ARG A 14 -5.60 19.26 -4.84
C ARG A 14 -4.46 18.30 -5.12
N THR A 15 -3.61 18.66 -6.06
CA THR A 15 -2.36 17.97 -6.37
C THR A 15 -1.32 18.06 -5.25
N LYS A 16 -1.31 19.17 -4.49
CA LYS A 16 -0.42 19.38 -3.34
C LYS A 16 -1.19 19.75 -2.08
N LYS A 17 -0.83 19.18 -0.92
CA LYS A 17 -1.39 19.60 0.38
C LYS A 17 -0.53 20.73 0.96
N PRO A 18 -1.11 21.91 1.29
CA PRO A 18 -0.34 23.08 1.71
C PRO A 18 0.14 23.05 3.16
N TYR A 19 -0.33 22.09 3.98
CA TYR A 19 -0.15 22.08 5.43
C TYR A 19 0.85 21.03 5.93
N ASN A 20 1.36 20.15 5.06
CA ASN A 20 2.33 19.13 5.46
C ASN A 20 3.26 18.82 4.29
N ASN A 21 4.57 18.90 4.54
CA ASN A 21 5.59 18.60 3.54
C ASN A 21 5.98 17.11 3.52
N ASP A 22 5.66 16.35 4.57
CA ASP A 22 6.01 14.93 4.71
C ASP A 22 4.74 14.06 4.73
N ILE A 23 3.94 14.16 3.66
CA ILE A 23 2.67 13.41 3.56
C ILE A 23 2.95 11.92 3.39
N ASP A 24 4.04 11.56 2.71
CA ASP A 24 4.37 10.18 2.36
C ASP A 24 4.61 9.32 3.62
N TYR A 25 5.41 9.82 4.57
CA TYR A 25 5.64 9.09 5.83
C TYR A 25 4.33 8.83 6.59
N TYR A 26 3.50 9.86 6.77
CA TYR A 26 2.24 9.70 7.50
C TYR A 26 1.22 8.84 6.74
N ALA A 27 1.20 8.91 5.41
CA ALA A 27 0.36 8.05 4.59
C ALA A 27 0.75 6.57 4.77
N LYS A 28 2.05 6.25 4.64
CA LYS A 28 2.59 4.91 4.89
C LYS A 28 2.29 4.44 6.31
N ARG A 29 2.58 5.26 7.33
CA ARG A 29 2.28 4.95 8.73
C ARG A 29 0.80 4.64 8.94
N ASN A 30 -0.10 5.48 8.46
CA ASN A 30 -1.54 5.30 8.67
C ASN A 30 -2.10 4.09 7.89
N ALA A 31 -1.60 3.84 6.68
CA ALA A 31 -1.94 2.65 5.90
C ALA A 31 -1.51 1.37 6.63
N LEU A 32 -0.28 1.33 7.18
CA LEU A 32 0.20 0.20 7.98
C LEU A 32 -0.63 -0.03 9.24
N ARG A 33 -1.02 1.04 9.95
CA ARG A 33 -1.92 0.93 11.12
C ARG A 33 -3.26 0.29 10.75
N ALA A 34 -3.84 0.66 9.61
CA ALA A 34 -5.07 0.05 9.13
C ALA A 34 -4.86 -1.41 8.73
N ALA A 35 -3.77 -1.71 8.01
CA ALA A 35 -3.43 -3.05 7.56
C ALA A 35 -3.24 -4.02 8.73
N GLU A 36 -2.46 -3.63 9.74
CA GLU A 36 -2.18 -4.44 10.93
C GLU A 36 -3.43 -4.73 11.78
N VAL A 37 -4.42 -3.84 11.77
CA VAL A 37 -5.66 -4.03 12.54
C VAL A 37 -6.70 -4.82 11.75
N TRP A 38 -6.85 -4.57 10.45
CA TRP A 38 -8.04 -4.99 9.69
C TRP A 38 -7.79 -5.98 8.57
N MET A 39 -6.55 -6.10 8.06
CA MET A 39 -6.29 -6.84 6.82
C MET A 39 -5.78 -8.27 7.01
N ASP A 40 -5.63 -8.75 8.24
CA ASP A 40 -5.15 -10.12 8.53
C ASP A 40 -3.89 -10.45 7.70
N ASP A 41 -3.82 -11.62 7.07
CA ASP A 41 -2.69 -12.03 6.23
C ASP A 41 -2.53 -11.19 4.94
N PHE A 42 -3.59 -10.50 4.52
CA PHE A 42 -3.58 -9.63 3.33
C PHE A 42 -2.83 -8.33 3.58
N LYS A 43 -2.44 -8.02 4.83
CA LYS A 43 -1.58 -6.86 5.12
C LYS A 43 -0.30 -6.87 4.30
N SER A 44 0.25 -8.05 3.99
CA SER A 44 1.39 -8.24 3.07
C SER A 44 1.25 -7.48 1.74
N HIS A 45 0.03 -7.35 1.21
CA HIS A 45 -0.23 -6.62 -0.03
C HIS A 45 -0.04 -5.11 0.14
N VAL A 46 -0.29 -4.56 1.33
CA VAL A 46 -0.01 -3.15 1.65
C VAL A 46 1.49 -2.92 1.74
N TYR A 47 2.23 -3.83 2.37
CA TYR A 47 3.70 -3.75 2.41
C TYR A 47 4.29 -3.75 0.99
N MET A 48 3.79 -4.64 0.13
CA MET A 48 4.22 -4.68 -1.27
C MET A 48 3.80 -3.43 -2.08
N ALA A 49 2.57 -2.96 -1.92
CA ALA A 49 2.08 -1.80 -2.67
C ALA A 49 2.82 -0.49 -2.34
N TRP A 50 3.33 -0.36 -1.11
CA TRP A 50 4.05 0.83 -0.65
C TRP A 50 5.56 0.73 -0.73
N ASN A 51 6.11 -0.33 -1.34
CA ASN A 51 7.54 -0.62 -1.32
C ASN A 51 8.14 -0.65 0.09
N ILE A 52 7.42 -1.27 1.04
CA ILE A 52 7.86 -1.39 2.43
C ILE A 52 8.38 -2.81 2.67
N PRO A 53 9.63 -2.98 3.13
CA PRO A 53 10.16 -4.28 3.52
C PRO A 53 9.28 -4.92 4.61
N ILE A 54 8.91 -6.19 4.43
CA ILE A 54 8.15 -6.94 5.45
C ILE A 54 8.97 -7.08 6.73
N ASN A 55 10.26 -7.38 6.57
CA ASN A 55 11.22 -7.44 7.68
C ASN A 55 11.90 -6.08 7.82
N ASN A 56 11.83 -5.51 9.02
CA ASN A 56 12.37 -4.18 9.33
C ASN A 56 11.81 -3.07 8.40
N PRO A 57 10.52 -2.73 8.51
CA PRO A 57 9.83 -1.85 7.57
C PRO A 57 10.34 -0.41 7.53
N GLY A 58 11.19 0.01 8.48
CA GLY A 58 11.71 1.38 8.58
C GLY A 58 10.66 2.44 8.93
N VAL A 59 9.38 2.10 8.86
CA VAL A 59 8.25 2.93 9.28
C VAL A 59 7.76 2.41 10.62
N ASP A 60 7.99 3.18 11.69
CA ASP A 60 7.25 2.96 12.92
C ASP A 60 5.78 3.32 12.66
N PHE A 61 4.87 2.39 12.94
CA PHE A 61 3.43 2.63 12.88
C PHE A 61 2.78 2.75 14.28
N GLY A 62 3.57 2.58 15.34
CA GLY A 62 3.18 2.67 16.73
C GLY A 62 2.27 1.54 17.21
N ASP A 63 1.87 1.59 18.48
CA ASP A 63 0.98 0.58 19.05
C ASP A 63 -0.44 0.65 18.44
N VAL A 64 -0.98 -0.53 18.14
CA VAL A 64 -2.34 -0.75 17.63
C VAL A 64 -3.15 -1.73 18.49
N SER A 65 -2.61 -2.15 19.65
CA SER A 65 -3.19 -3.13 20.56
C SER A 65 -4.64 -2.81 20.94
N GLU A 66 -4.93 -1.54 21.25
CA GLU A 66 -6.29 -1.08 21.59
C GLU A 66 -7.28 -1.27 20.44
N ARG A 67 -6.84 -1.05 19.20
CA ARG A 67 -7.67 -1.21 17.99
C ARG A 67 -7.89 -2.68 17.68
N VAL A 68 -6.89 -3.53 17.87
CA VAL A 68 -7.03 -4.98 17.79
C VAL A 68 -8.01 -5.49 18.86
N ALA A 69 -7.91 -4.99 20.10
CA ALA A 69 -8.83 -5.34 21.18
C ALA A 69 -10.27 -4.89 20.87
N LEU A 70 -10.45 -3.69 20.29
CA LEU A 70 -11.75 -3.22 19.83
C LEU A 70 -12.35 -4.15 18.77
N ARG A 71 -11.57 -4.52 17.74
CA ARG A 71 -12.00 -5.45 16.69
C ARG A 71 -12.50 -6.78 17.26
N LYS A 72 -11.80 -7.30 18.29
CA LYS A 72 -12.20 -8.52 19.02
C LYS A 72 -13.50 -8.32 19.81
N ARG A 73 -13.61 -7.23 20.58
CA ARG A 73 -14.82 -6.92 21.38
C ARG A 73 -16.08 -6.78 20.53
N LEU A 74 -15.95 -6.20 19.34
CA LEU A 74 -17.05 -6.03 18.39
C LEU A 74 -17.35 -7.28 17.56
N ASN A 75 -16.61 -8.37 17.76
CA ASN A 75 -16.73 -9.62 17.02
C ASN A 75 -16.75 -9.41 15.49
N CYS A 76 -15.84 -8.55 15.01
CA CYS A 76 -15.76 -8.21 13.59
C CYS A 76 -15.39 -9.44 12.74
N ARG A 77 -15.87 -9.46 11.49
CA ARG A 77 -15.51 -10.49 10.51
C ARG A 77 -14.03 -10.39 10.09
N SER A 78 -13.51 -11.46 9.51
CA SER A 78 -12.16 -11.48 8.92
C SER A 78 -12.10 -10.65 7.64
N PHE A 79 -10.89 -10.23 7.26
CA PHE A 79 -10.68 -9.56 5.97
C PHE A 79 -10.99 -10.48 4.78
N ARG A 80 -10.74 -11.79 4.94
CA ARG A 80 -11.17 -12.80 3.97
C ARG A 80 -12.67 -12.72 3.71
N TRP A 81 -13.48 -12.66 4.76
CA TRP A 81 -14.93 -12.49 4.63
C TRP A 81 -15.29 -11.19 3.89
N TYR A 82 -14.62 -10.08 4.22
CA TYR A 82 -14.84 -8.80 3.52
C TYR A 82 -14.55 -8.93 2.02
N ARG A 83 -13.41 -9.50 1.65
CA ARG A 83 -13.05 -9.73 0.24
C ARG A 83 -14.04 -10.67 -0.45
N ASP A 84 -14.48 -11.74 0.20
CA ASP A 84 -15.40 -12.71 -0.41
C ASP A 84 -16.85 -12.21 -0.52
N ASN A 85 -17.29 -11.29 0.36
CA ASN A 85 -18.71 -10.92 0.47
C ASN A 85 -19.01 -9.44 0.19
N VAL A 86 -18.02 -8.55 0.33
CA VAL A 86 -18.18 -7.10 0.18
C VAL A 86 -17.43 -6.58 -1.05
N TYR A 87 -16.23 -7.10 -1.34
CA TYR A 87 -15.46 -6.69 -2.51
C TYR A 87 -14.81 -7.87 -3.26
N PRO A 88 -15.64 -8.75 -3.87
CA PRO A 88 -15.16 -9.97 -4.56
C PRO A 88 -14.34 -9.68 -5.82
N GLU A 89 -14.54 -8.51 -6.43
CA GLU A 89 -13.82 -8.07 -7.64
C GLU A 89 -12.34 -7.73 -7.36
N MET A 90 -11.96 -7.60 -6.09
CA MET A 90 -10.60 -7.25 -5.70
C MET A 90 -9.62 -8.36 -6.07
N ARG A 91 -8.64 -8.03 -6.93
CA ARG A 91 -7.57 -8.96 -7.32
C ARG A 91 -6.75 -9.39 -6.11
N THR A 92 -6.44 -10.67 -6.01
CA THR A 92 -5.57 -11.23 -4.96
C THR A 92 -4.38 -11.97 -5.54
N TYR A 93 -3.20 -11.72 -4.99
CA TYR A 93 -1.96 -12.37 -5.39
C TYR A 93 -1.60 -13.45 -4.37
N ASN A 94 -2.10 -14.67 -4.59
CA ASN A 94 -1.98 -15.75 -3.60
C ASN A 94 -0.68 -16.57 -3.70
N ASN A 95 0.14 -16.32 -4.74
CA ASN A 95 1.34 -17.11 -5.06
C ASN A 95 2.52 -16.22 -5.51
N THR A 96 2.73 -15.08 -4.84
CA THR A 96 3.87 -14.22 -5.13
C THR A 96 5.17 -14.99 -4.85
N ILE A 97 5.92 -15.34 -5.91
CA ILE A 97 7.18 -16.08 -5.80
C ILE A 97 8.29 -15.18 -5.26
N THR A 98 8.35 -13.96 -5.80
CA THR A 98 9.33 -12.94 -5.40
C THR A 98 8.73 -11.56 -5.54
N TYR A 99 9.28 -10.63 -4.78
CA TYR A 99 8.89 -9.24 -4.77
C TYR A 99 10.12 -8.39 -4.41
N GLY A 100 10.32 -7.29 -5.15
CA GLY A 100 11.48 -6.43 -5.04
C GLY A 100 11.91 -5.92 -6.41
N GLU A 101 13.19 -5.63 -6.57
CA GLU A 101 13.77 -5.08 -7.79
C GLU A 101 14.26 -6.17 -8.75
N VAL A 102 14.24 -5.87 -10.06
CA VAL A 102 14.80 -6.74 -11.11
C VAL A 102 16.15 -6.17 -11.56
N ARG A 103 17.23 -6.82 -11.14
CA ARG A 103 18.62 -6.40 -11.44
C ARG A 103 19.12 -6.92 -12.77
N ASN A 104 19.77 -6.07 -13.56
CA ASN A 104 20.39 -6.46 -14.81
C ASN A 104 21.76 -7.12 -14.58
N SER A 105 21.94 -8.37 -15.00
CA SER A 105 23.19 -9.13 -14.82
C SER A 105 24.34 -8.68 -15.71
N LYS A 106 24.06 -7.94 -16.80
CA LYS A 106 25.04 -7.42 -17.75
C LYS A 106 25.41 -5.96 -17.49
N ALA A 107 24.59 -5.22 -16.76
CA ALA A 107 24.82 -3.84 -16.36
C ALA A 107 24.75 -3.73 -14.84
N SER A 108 25.88 -4.04 -14.18
CA SER A 108 25.98 -4.02 -12.72
C SER A 108 25.59 -2.65 -12.14
N GLY A 109 24.76 -2.66 -11.11
CA GLY A 109 24.25 -1.45 -10.47
C GLY A 109 22.98 -0.86 -11.11
N TYR A 110 22.46 -1.48 -12.17
CA TYR A 110 21.24 -1.04 -12.84
C TYR A 110 20.09 -2.04 -12.70
N CYS A 111 18.89 -1.50 -12.54
CA CYS A 111 17.64 -2.20 -12.34
C CYS A 111 16.62 -1.81 -13.43
N LEU A 112 15.69 -2.72 -13.72
CA LEU A 112 14.50 -2.40 -14.50
C LEU A 112 13.66 -1.39 -13.70
N ASP A 113 13.30 -0.28 -14.35
CA ASP A 113 12.44 0.76 -13.78
C ASP A 113 11.31 1.08 -14.77
N GLN A 114 10.16 1.52 -14.26
CA GLN A 114 9.02 1.92 -15.08
C GLN A 114 9.32 3.18 -15.90
N GLY A 115 10.22 4.06 -15.43
CA GLY A 115 10.51 5.33 -16.08
C GLY A 115 9.40 6.37 -15.92
N SER A 116 9.31 7.31 -16.86
CA SER A 116 8.29 8.36 -16.83
C SER A 116 6.89 7.79 -17.07
N GLU A 117 5.91 8.24 -16.28
CA GLU A 117 4.49 7.92 -16.51
C GLU A 117 3.98 8.38 -17.88
N GLU A 118 4.69 9.29 -18.56
CA GLU A 118 4.31 9.80 -19.88
C GLU A 118 4.81 8.95 -21.07
N ASP A 119 5.83 8.10 -20.86
CA ASP A 119 6.53 7.42 -21.97
C ASP A 119 6.20 5.92 -22.07
N ASP A 120 5.42 5.33 -21.15
CA ASP A 120 4.98 3.91 -21.12
C ASP A 120 6.10 2.88 -21.43
N ARG A 121 7.35 3.29 -21.29
CA ARG A 121 8.55 2.54 -21.70
C ARG A 121 9.42 2.33 -20.49
N ALA A 122 9.55 1.06 -20.11
CA ALA A 122 10.48 0.66 -19.07
C ALA A 122 11.91 1.03 -19.46
N ILE A 123 12.67 1.52 -18.49
CA ILE A 123 14.05 1.96 -18.65
C ILE A 123 14.99 1.11 -17.80
N LEU A 124 16.29 1.27 -18.06
CA LEU A 124 17.34 0.79 -17.18
C LEU A 124 17.82 1.98 -16.33
N TYR A 125 17.71 1.89 -15.01
CA TYR A 125 18.02 2.99 -14.09
C TYR A 125 18.95 2.51 -12.95
N PRO A 126 19.80 3.37 -12.34
CA PRO A 126 20.56 3.00 -11.16
C PRO A 126 19.65 2.42 -10.06
N CYS A 127 20.00 1.25 -9.53
CA CYS A 127 19.19 0.60 -8.51
C CYS A 127 19.09 1.49 -7.26
N HIS A 128 17.86 1.78 -6.86
CA HIS A 128 17.54 2.58 -5.67
C HIS A 128 16.76 1.75 -4.61
N GLY A 129 16.65 0.43 -4.82
CA GLY A 129 15.99 -0.47 -3.89
C GLY A 129 14.48 -0.31 -3.94
N MET A 130 13.91 0.12 -2.81
CA MET A 130 12.46 0.24 -2.61
C MET A 130 11.98 1.70 -2.55
N THR A 131 12.88 2.67 -2.75
CA THR A 131 12.49 4.09 -2.79
C THR A 131 11.90 4.44 -4.15
N SER A 132 11.03 5.46 -4.21
CA SER A 132 10.63 6.02 -5.51
C SER A 132 11.79 6.77 -6.14
N GLN A 133 11.76 6.90 -7.47
CA GLN A 133 12.56 7.87 -8.22
C GLN A 133 12.23 9.31 -7.79
#